data_AF-A0A1I7WL15-F1
#
_entry.id   AF-A0A1I7WL15-F1
#
_cell.length_a   1.000
_cell.length_b   1.000
_cell.length_c   1.000
_cell.angle_alpha   90.00
_cell.angle_beta   90.00
_cell.angle_gamma   90.00
#
_symmetry.space_group_name_H-M   'P 1'
#
loop_
_entity.id
_entity.type
_entity.pdbx_description
1 polymer ?
#
loop_
_entity_poly.entity_id
_entity_poly.type
_entity_poly.pdbx_seq_one_letter_code
_entity_poly.pdbx_strand_id
1 'polypeptide(L)'
;MSKALRTLITDLHEQGEKNAAIAKKLCVTRVALHRTVREHFGLQNWTFQPDWSPTHETKTIVELCRQEIPDFWGNDIWSSNLPGMNPMDFEIRSILENKLSRTF
;
A
#
# COMPACT_ATOMS: atom_id res chain seq x y z
N MET A 1 -2.55 22.15 1.43
CA MET A 1 -3.11 20.97 2.13
C MET A 1 -4.57 20.83 1.76
N SER A 2 -4.97 19.67 1.25
CA SER A 2 -6.35 19.41 0.82
C SER A 2 -7.29 19.38 2.04
N LYS A 3 -8.58 19.69 1.82
CA LYS A 3 -9.61 19.64 2.87
C LYS A 3 -9.77 18.23 3.44
N ALA A 4 -9.63 17.22 2.58
CA ALA A 4 -9.72 15.81 2.94
C ALA A 4 -8.57 15.38 3.88
N LEU A 5 -7.35 15.86 3.65
CA LEU A 5 -6.22 15.62 4.53
C LEU A 5 -6.45 16.17 5.95
N ARG A 6 -7.13 17.30 6.07
CA ARG A 6 -7.45 17.91 7.38
C ARG A 6 -8.50 17.10 8.15
N THR A 7 -9.55 16.64 7.47
CA THR A 7 -10.60 15.80 8.08
C THR A 7 -10.04 14.48 8.57
N LEU A 8 -9.16 13.85 7.79
CA LEU A 8 -8.53 12.58 8.13
C LEU A 8 -7.64 12.66 9.39
N ILE A 9 -6.89 13.76 9.53
CA ILE A 9 -6.05 14.01 10.71
C ILE A 9 -6.90 14.15 11.98
N THR A 10 -8.10 14.71 11.86
CA THR A 10 -9.04 14.84 12.99
C THR A 10 -9.60 13.47 13.41
N ASP A 11 -10.07 12.66 12.46
CA ASP A 11 -10.66 11.33 12.75
C ASP A 11 -9.64 10.35 13.36
N LEU A 12 -8.39 10.38 12.89
CA LEU A 12 -7.30 9.54 13.41
C LEU A 12 -6.87 9.93 14.83
N HIS A 13 -6.96 11.22 15.15
CA HIS A 13 -6.69 11.72 16.50
C HIS A 13 -7.77 11.26 17.49
N GLU A 14 -9.02 11.19 17.06
CA GLU A 14 -10.16 10.73 17.86
C GLU A 14 -10.11 9.22 18.14
N GLN A 15 -9.46 8.42 17.27
CA GLN A 15 -9.28 6.97 17.45
C GLN A 15 -8.16 6.58 18.42
N GLY A 16 -7.46 7.55 19.03
CA GLY A 16 -6.42 7.29 20.03
C GLY A 16 -5.08 6.80 19.45
N GLU A 17 -4.98 6.66 18.13
CA GLU A 17 -3.69 6.53 17.47
C GLU A 17 -2.96 7.87 17.54
N LYS A 18 -1.72 7.87 18.03
CA LYS A 18 -0.95 9.11 18.08
C LYS A 18 -0.66 9.56 16.64
N ASN A 19 -1.15 10.73 16.26
CA ASN A 19 -0.95 11.36 14.95
C ASN A 19 0.50 11.29 14.42
N ALA A 20 1.48 11.37 15.33
CA ALA A 20 2.89 11.23 14.98
C ALA A 20 3.28 9.83 14.48
N ALA A 21 2.66 8.76 15.00
CA ALA A 21 2.93 7.38 14.60
C ALA A 21 2.35 7.07 13.21
N ILE A 22 1.14 7.55 12.92
CA ILE A 22 0.51 7.38 11.61
C ILE A 22 1.25 8.21 10.57
N ALA A 23 1.49 9.50 10.82
CA ALA A 23 2.24 10.35 9.89
C ALA A 23 3.66 9.82 9.65
N LYS A 24 4.32 9.27 10.67
CA LYS A 24 5.65 8.67 10.55
C LYS A 24 5.62 7.38 9.72
N LYS A 25 4.69 6.46 9.98
CA LYS A 25 4.53 5.25 9.17
C LYS A 25 4.26 5.61 7.71
N LEU A 26 3.38 6.58 7.49
CA LEU A 26 3.02 6.98 6.14
C LEU A 26 4.16 7.69 5.39
N CYS A 27 4.88 8.59 6.07
CA CYS A 27 6.03 9.27 5.49
C CYS A 27 7.16 8.28 5.17
N VAL A 28 7.41 7.30 6.06
CA VAL A 28 8.38 6.23 5.82
C VAL A 28 7.95 5.36 4.63
N THR A 29 6.69 4.95 4.57
CA THR A 29 6.15 4.17 3.43
C THR A 29 6.24 4.94 2.13
N ARG A 30 5.89 6.24 2.13
CA ARG A 30 5.97 7.10 0.95
C ARG A 30 7.41 7.29 0.47
N VAL A 31 8.35 7.58 1.36
CA VAL A 31 9.77 7.75 1.02
C VAL A 31 10.40 6.45 0.53
N ALA A 32 10.10 5.33 1.19
CA ALA A 32 10.57 4.02 0.77
C ALA A 32 10.00 3.65 -0.61
N LEU A 33 8.68 3.84 -0.81
CA LEU A 33 8.02 3.56 -2.08
C LEU A 33 8.61 4.38 -3.22
N HIS A 34 8.72 5.71 -3.06
CA HIS A 34 9.28 6.57 -4.10
C HIS A 34 10.74 6.23 -4.43
N ARG A 35 11.55 5.87 -3.43
CA ARG A 35 12.93 5.42 -3.67
C ARG A 35 12.94 4.14 -4.50
N THR A 36 12.24 3.11 -4.04
CA THR A 36 12.20 1.80 -4.70
C THR A 36 11.69 1.93 -6.13
N VAL A 37 10.60 2.68 -6.34
CA VAL A 37 10.04 2.90 -7.67
C VAL A 37 11.04 3.61 -8.59
N ARG A 38 11.71 4.65 -8.10
CA ARG A 38 12.71 5.36 -8.91
C ARG A 38 13.89 4.45 -9.27
N GLU A 39 14.33 3.60 -8.36
CA GLU A 39 15.43 2.66 -8.61
C GLU A 39 15.05 1.59 -9.63
N HIS A 40 13.81 1.07 -9.59
CA HIS A 40 13.37 -0.04 -10.43
C HIS A 40 12.77 0.40 -11.77
N PHE A 41 11.95 1.45 -11.76
CA PHE A 41 11.19 1.92 -12.93
C PHE A 41 11.74 3.22 -13.51
N GLY A 42 12.67 3.90 -12.83
CA GLY A 42 13.25 5.16 -13.31
C GLY A 42 12.21 6.26 -13.45
N LEU A 43 11.98 6.68 -14.70
CA LEU A 43 10.97 7.69 -15.08
C LEU A 43 9.72 7.07 -15.73
N GLN A 44 9.61 5.74 -15.77
CA GLN A 44 8.46 5.06 -16.37
C GLN A 44 7.22 5.21 -15.48
N ASN A 45 6.05 5.16 -16.12
CA ASN A 45 4.78 5.13 -15.41
C ASN A 45 4.68 3.83 -14.62
N TRP A 46 4.08 3.94 -13.43
CA TRP A 46 3.88 2.84 -12.50
C TRP A 46 2.57 3.07 -11.77
N THR A 47 2.01 1.96 -11.30
CA THR A 47 0.74 1.94 -10.60
C THR A 47 0.94 1.15 -9.31
N PHE A 48 0.37 1.63 -8.20
CA PHE A 48 0.46 0.93 -6.92
C PHE A 48 -0.73 0.00 -6.70
N GLN A 49 -0.47 -1.30 -6.63
CA GLN A 49 -1.45 -2.32 -6.29
C GLN A 49 -1.22 -2.83 -4.86
N PRO A 50 -2.11 -2.54 -3.89
CA PRO A 50 -2.06 -3.14 -2.56
C PRO A 50 -2.61 -4.58 -2.55
N ASP A 51 -2.29 -5.34 -1.50
CA ASP A 51 -2.77 -6.71 -1.29
C ASP A 51 -4.20 -6.80 -0.71
N TRP A 52 -4.79 -5.66 -0.34
CA TRP A 52 -6.08 -5.53 0.35
C TRP A 52 -6.28 -6.49 1.53
N SER A 53 -5.21 -6.77 2.28
CA SER A 53 -5.37 -7.41 3.59
C SER A 53 -6.31 -6.56 4.48
N PRO A 54 -7.09 -7.16 5.41
CA PRO A 54 -8.10 -6.45 6.21
C PRO A 54 -7.58 -5.17 6.90
N THR A 55 -6.29 -5.12 7.20
CA THR A 55 -5.62 -3.93 7.77
C THR A 55 -5.60 -2.73 6.79
N HIS A 56 -5.50 -2.99 5.49
CA HIS A 56 -5.42 -1.99 4.42
C HIS A 56 -6.79 -1.56 3.87
N GLU A 57 -7.87 -2.27 4.20
CA GLU A 57 -9.25 -1.94 3.79
C GLU A 57 -9.90 -0.82 4.60
N THR A 58 -9.26 -0.34 5.66
CA THR A 58 -9.78 0.78 6.45
C THR A 58 -9.92 2.00 5.55
N LYS A 59 -11.15 2.57 5.46
CA LYS A 59 -11.45 3.76 4.63
C LYS A 59 -10.40 4.86 4.75
N THR A 60 -9.93 5.09 5.97
CA THR A 60 -8.90 6.07 6.31
C THR A 60 -7.57 5.81 5.60
N ILE A 61 -7.11 4.55 5.56
CA ILE A 61 -5.85 4.17 4.90
C ILE A 61 -6.00 4.25 3.38
N VAL A 62 -7.15 3.84 2.83
CA VAL A 62 -7.42 3.92 1.39
C VAL A 62 -7.39 5.35 0.89
N GLU A 63 -8.13 6.24 1.56
CA GLU A 63 -8.19 7.65 1.18
C GLU A 63 -6.81 8.30 1.27
N LEU A 64 -6.04 7.93 2.27
CA LEU A 64 -4.68 8.43 2.46
C LEU A 64 -3.72 7.94 1.37
N CYS A 65 -3.79 6.67 0.99
CA CYS A 65 -3.01 6.13 -0.13
C CYS A 65 -3.39 6.81 -1.45
N ARG A 66 -4.68 7.06 -1.71
CA ARG A 66 -5.13 7.79 -2.92
C ARG A 66 -4.56 9.20 -3.00
N GLN A 67 -4.37 9.88 -1.86
CA GLN A 67 -3.84 11.24 -1.82
C GLN A 67 -2.31 11.29 -1.98
N GLU A 68 -1.60 10.31 -1.42
CA GLU A 68 -0.15 10.35 -1.29
C GLU A 68 0.61 9.50 -2.31
N ILE A 69 -0.02 8.47 -2.86
CA ILE A 69 0.59 7.52 -3.80
C ILE A 69 0.05 7.81 -5.22
N PRO A 70 0.93 8.16 -6.17
CA PRO A 70 0.53 8.30 -7.57
C PRO A 70 -0.08 7.01 -8.11
N ASP A 71 -1.16 7.15 -8.87
CA ASP A 71 -1.81 6.05 -9.61
C ASP A 71 -2.07 4.80 -8.73
N PHE A 72 -2.78 5.02 -7.63
CA PHE A 72 -3.16 4.00 -6.65
C PHE A 72 -4.41 3.22 -7.08
N TRP A 73 -4.33 1.89 -7.10
CA TRP A 73 -5.48 1.01 -7.30
C TRP A 73 -6.26 0.79 -6.00
N GLY A 74 -7.39 1.49 -5.91
CA GLY A 74 -8.39 1.33 -4.88
C GLY A 74 -9.11 -0.02 -4.93
N ASN A 75 -9.90 -0.31 -3.90
CA ASN A 75 -10.69 -1.54 -3.80
C ASN A 75 -11.82 -1.62 -4.84
N ASP A 76 -12.14 -0.49 -5.46
CA ASP A 76 -13.03 -0.34 -6.61
C ASP A 76 -12.40 -0.85 -7.92
N ILE A 77 -11.07 -0.83 -8.03
CA ILE A 77 -10.32 -1.29 -9.21
C ILE A 77 -9.75 -2.69 -8.98
N TRP A 78 -9.18 -2.92 -7.79
CA TRP A 78 -8.55 -4.17 -7.40
C TRP A 78 -9.20 -4.66 -6.11
N SER A 79 -10.05 -5.69 -6.14
CA SER A 79 -10.72 -6.19 -4.93
C SER A 79 -10.01 -7.41 -4.34
N SER A 80 -9.97 -7.52 -3.01
CA SER A 80 -9.38 -8.62 -2.20
C SER A 80 -9.94 -10.01 -2.52
N ASN A 81 -11.09 -10.09 -3.20
CA ASN A 81 -11.79 -11.33 -3.48
C ASN A 81 -11.21 -12.15 -4.64
N LEU A 82 -10.08 -11.73 -5.23
CA LEU A 82 -9.43 -12.40 -6.37
C LEU A 82 -8.02 -12.88 -5.99
N PRO A 83 -7.90 -13.91 -5.13
CA PRO A 83 -6.62 -14.40 -4.61
C PRO A 83 -5.66 -14.95 -5.68
N GLY A 84 -6.15 -15.27 -6.89
CA GLY A 84 -5.34 -15.73 -8.00
C GLY A 84 -4.78 -14.65 -8.91
N MET A 85 -5.13 -13.37 -8.69
CA MET A 85 -4.75 -12.30 -9.62
C MET A 85 -3.51 -11.53 -9.16
N ASN A 86 -3.10 -11.61 -7.89
CA ASN A 86 -1.87 -10.99 -7.43
C ASN A 86 -0.65 -11.82 -7.85
N PRO A 87 0.21 -11.35 -8.77
CA PRO A 87 1.39 -12.10 -9.21
C PRO A 87 2.35 -12.42 -8.05
N MET A 88 2.34 -11.59 -6.99
CA MET A 88 3.11 -11.87 -5.78
C MET A 88 2.64 -13.13 -5.05
N ASP A 89 1.32 -13.36 -4.97
CA ASP A 89 0.74 -14.47 -4.21
C ASP A 89 0.77 -15.79 -4.98
N PHE A 90 0.68 -15.76 -6.30
CA PHE A 90 0.69 -16.98 -7.12
C PHE A 90 2.08 -17.31 -7.65
N GLU A 91 2.71 -16.40 -8.41
CA GLU A 91 3.96 -16.70 -9.11
C GLU A 91 5.18 -16.54 -8.20
N ILE A 92 5.35 -15.36 -7.60
CA ILE A 92 6.54 -15.08 -6.78
C ILE A 92 6.58 -16.00 -5.55
N ARG A 93 5.45 -16.18 -4.87
CA ARG A 93 5.34 -17.13 -3.76
C ARG A 93 5.69 -18.55 -4.20
N SER A 94 5.15 -19.04 -5.33
CA SER A 94 5.47 -20.40 -5.83
C SER A 94 6.96 -20.57 -6.13
N ILE A 95 7.60 -19.56 -6.74
CA ILE A 95 9.05 -19.58 -7.00
C ILE A 95 9.84 -19.64 -5.70
N LEU A 96 9.46 -18.86 -4.69
CA LEU A 96 10.13 -18.82 -3.39
C LEU A 96 9.93 -20.13 -2.62
N GLU A 97 8.72 -20.66 -2.57
CA GLU A 97 8.41 -21.95 -1.95
C GLU A 97 9.18 -23.09 -2.59
N ASN A 98 9.29 -23.12 -3.92
CA ASN A 98 10.06 -24.12 -4.65
C ASN A 98 11.57 -24.03 -4.36
N LYS A 99 12.11 -22.82 -4.25
CA LYS A 99 13.50 -22.62 -3.83
C LYS A 99 13.73 -23.13 -2.41
N LEU A 100 12.83 -22.81 -1.48
CA LEU A 100 12.90 -23.29 -0.11
C LEU A 100 12.80 -24.82 -0.03
N SER A 101 11.89 -25.44 -0.77
CA SER A 101 11.69 -26.90 -0.76
C SER A 101 12.85 -27.68 -1.37
N ARG A 102 13.66 -27.06 -2.23
CA ARG A 102 14.88 -27.68 -2.81
C ARG A 102 16.13 -27.52 -1.95
N THR A 103 16.04 -26.77 -0.86
CA THR A 103 17.16 -26.48 0.04
C THR A 103 17.23 -27.48 1.22
N PHE A 104 16.21 -28.35 1.37
CA PHE A 104 16.15 -29.46 2.32
C PHE A 104 16.15 -30.79 1.57
#